data_AF-K2R5N7-F1
#
_entry.id   AF-K2R5N7-F1
#
_cell.length_a   1.000
_cell.length_b   1.000
_cell.length_c   1.000
_cell.angle_alpha   90.00
_cell.angle_beta   90.00
_cell.angle_gamma   90.00
#
_symmetry.space_group_name_H-M   'P 1'
#
loop_
_entity.id
_entity.type
_entity.pdbx_description
1 polymer ?
#
loop_
_entity_poly.entity_id
_entity_poly.type
_entity_poly.pdbx_seq_one_letter_code
_entity_poly.pdbx_strand_id
1 'polypeptide(L)'
;MASTQNLESLQKEGRLSLTQQAIQNKQFWSVRRAATSYNVPRTTLRLRIHGSFSITKSNAKKRKLQLSEEQALVQWVLDLDRRGFPPHIIDVRRMADTLLAARGENPPPQPVSKNWVSRFLNAQPELKRNGIESSTHSVPNSEIPARLTRGSSAFRRRVSCTAF
;
A
#
# COMPACT_ATOMS: atom_id res chain seq x y z
N MET A 1 25.43 -13.95 7.82
CA MET A 1 24.44 -15.06 7.92
C MET A 1 23.23 -14.90 6.99
N ALA A 2 22.76 -13.68 6.64
CA ALA A 2 21.57 -13.49 5.79
C ALA A 2 21.76 -13.83 4.29
N SER A 3 22.97 -13.76 3.75
CA SER A 3 23.21 -13.94 2.31
C SER A 3 23.10 -15.40 1.82
N THR A 4 23.46 -16.38 2.66
CA THR A 4 23.47 -17.81 2.28
C THR A 4 22.06 -18.38 2.15
N GLN A 5 21.14 -17.96 3.02
CA GLN A 5 19.73 -18.36 3.00
C GLN A 5 19.01 -17.89 1.72
N ASN A 6 19.42 -16.74 1.18
CA ASN A 6 18.85 -16.17 -0.03
C ASN A 6 19.36 -16.87 -1.31
N LEU A 7 20.61 -17.32 -1.32
CA LEU A 7 21.16 -18.09 -2.44
C LEU A 7 20.51 -19.48 -2.54
N GLU A 8 20.34 -20.18 -1.41
CA GLU A 8 19.69 -21.48 -1.39
C GLU A 8 18.22 -21.42 -1.83
N SER A 9 17.48 -20.39 -1.39
CA SER A 9 16.08 -20.22 -1.79
C SER A 9 15.96 -19.95 -3.30
N LEU A 10 16.87 -19.16 -3.86
CA LEU A 10 16.93 -18.87 -5.29
C LEU A 10 17.24 -20.12 -6.11
N GLN A 11 18.20 -20.94 -5.66
CA GLN A 11 18.51 -22.23 -6.29
C GLN A 11 17.33 -23.22 -6.21
N LYS A 12 16.60 -23.26 -5.08
CA LYS A 12 15.40 -24.09 -4.90
C LYS A 12 14.27 -23.66 -5.87
N GLU A 13 14.00 -22.36 -5.98
CA GLU A 13 13.01 -21.82 -6.93
C GLU A 13 13.41 -22.09 -8.40
N GLY A 14 14.69 -21.98 -8.73
CA GLY A 14 15.21 -22.32 -10.06
C GLY A 14 14.96 -23.78 -10.44
N ARG A 15 15.28 -24.72 -9.54
CA ARG A 15 15.00 -26.16 -9.75
C ARG A 15 13.51 -26.43 -9.91
N LEU A 16 12.65 -25.81 -9.09
CA LEU A 16 11.19 -25.92 -9.22
C LEU A 16 10.70 -25.45 -10.59
N SER A 17 11.20 -24.32 -11.08
CA SER A 17 10.84 -23.77 -12.39
C SER A 17 11.25 -24.71 -13.54
N LEU A 18 12.49 -25.21 -13.51
CA LEU A 18 12.99 -26.18 -14.50
C LEU A 18 12.17 -27.47 -14.49
N THR A 19 11.86 -27.98 -13.30
CA THR A 19 11.06 -29.21 -13.15
C THR A 19 9.64 -29.02 -13.70
N GLN A 20 9.03 -27.86 -13.46
CA GLN A 20 7.71 -27.52 -13.99
C GLN A 20 7.72 -27.47 -15.53
N GLN A 21 8.74 -26.84 -16.13
CA GLN A 21 8.91 -26.77 -17.58
C GLN A 21 9.15 -28.16 -18.20
N ALA A 22 9.94 -29.02 -17.54
CA ALA A 22 10.17 -30.39 -17.99
C ALA A 22 8.89 -31.23 -18.04
N ILE A 23 7.99 -31.04 -17.07
CA ILE A 23 6.66 -31.68 -17.05
C ILE A 23 5.77 -31.14 -18.18
N GLN A 24 5.76 -29.83 -18.40
CA GLN A 24 5.01 -29.21 -19.51
C GLN A 24 5.49 -29.71 -20.88
N ASN A 25 6.81 -29.87 -21.04
CA ASN A 25 7.45 -30.45 -22.23
C ASN A 25 7.29 -31.98 -22.33
N LYS A 26 6.51 -32.61 -21.44
CA LYS A 26 6.25 -34.06 -21.39
C LYS A 26 7.51 -34.93 -21.31
N GLN A 27 8.62 -34.40 -20.78
CA GLN A 27 9.87 -35.16 -20.60
C GLN A 27 9.72 -36.29 -19.57
N PHE A 28 8.76 -36.15 -18.65
CA PHE A 28 8.48 -37.13 -17.61
C PHE A 28 6.99 -37.49 -17.59
N TRP A 29 6.71 -38.78 -17.56
CA TRP A 29 5.35 -39.33 -17.42
C TRP A 29 4.78 -39.21 -16.01
N SER A 30 5.60 -38.87 -15.01
CA SER A 30 5.19 -38.79 -13.62
C SER A 30 5.85 -37.62 -12.88
N VAL A 31 5.04 -36.89 -12.11
CA VAL A 31 5.49 -35.82 -11.20
C VAL A 31 6.51 -36.35 -10.19
N ARG A 32 6.38 -37.62 -9.75
CA ARG A 32 7.34 -38.24 -8.82
C ARG A 32 8.73 -38.36 -9.45
N ARG A 33 8.81 -38.83 -10.70
CA ARG A 33 10.09 -39.02 -11.41
C ARG A 33 10.77 -37.67 -11.64
N ALA A 34 10.02 -36.66 -12.08
CA ALA A 34 10.54 -35.32 -12.26
C ALA A 34 11.05 -34.71 -10.93
N ALA A 35 10.31 -34.88 -9.83
CA ALA A 35 10.74 -34.42 -8.52
C ALA A 35 12.08 -35.05 -8.07
N THR A 36 12.24 -36.36 -8.28
CA THR A 36 13.47 -37.08 -7.95
C THR A 36 14.64 -36.66 -8.85
N SER A 37 14.43 -36.50 -10.17
CA SER A 37 15.50 -36.14 -11.10
C SER A 37 16.07 -34.74 -10.85
N TYR A 38 15.22 -33.79 -10.46
CA TYR A 38 15.64 -32.42 -10.17
C TYR A 38 15.88 -32.15 -8.67
N ASN A 39 15.82 -33.17 -7.83
CA ASN A 39 16.00 -33.10 -6.37
C ASN A 39 15.10 -32.02 -5.71
N VAL A 40 13.80 -32.09 -6.01
CA VAL A 40 12.77 -31.18 -5.49
C VAL A 40 11.75 -31.98 -4.65
N PRO A 41 11.25 -31.46 -3.52
CA PRO A 41 10.17 -32.11 -2.78
C PRO A 41 8.91 -32.28 -3.65
N ARG A 42 8.44 -33.52 -3.75
CA ARG A 42 7.25 -33.88 -4.56
C ARG A 42 6.01 -33.07 -4.16
N THR A 43 5.82 -32.82 -2.86
CA THR A 43 4.68 -32.06 -2.33
C THR A 43 4.67 -30.63 -2.86
N THR A 44 5.81 -29.95 -2.80
CA THR A 44 5.99 -28.59 -3.31
C THR A 44 5.75 -28.51 -4.81
N LEU A 45 6.30 -29.46 -5.58
CA LEU A 45 6.09 -29.54 -7.02
C LEU A 45 4.61 -29.77 -7.38
N ARG A 46 3.92 -30.67 -6.66
CA ARG A 46 2.49 -30.95 -6.88
C ARG A 46 1.64 -29.70 -6.63
N LEU A 47 1.86 -29.01 -5.51
CA LEU A 47 1.17 -27.75 -5.20
C LEU A 47 1.38 -26.70 -6.30
N ARG A 48 2.61 -26.59 -6.82
CA ARG A 48 2.95 -25.63 -7.87
C ARG A 48 2.21 -25.93 -9.19
N ILE A 49 2.15 -27.20 -9.59
CA ILE A 49 1.45 -27.63 -10.81
C ILE A 49 -0.05 -27.32 -10.73
N HIS A 50 -0.66 -27.52 -9.56
CA HIS A 50 -2.07 -27.18 -9.33
C HIS A 50 -2.32 -25.67 -9.15
N GLY A 51 -1.33 -24.82 -9.40
CA GLY A 51 -1.50 -23.36 -9.38
C GLY A 51 -1.31 -22.72 -8.01
N SER A 52 -0.69 -23.41 -7.04
CA SER A 52 -0.29 -22.77 -5.79
C SER A 52 0.81 -21.73 -6.08
N PHE A 53 0.45 -20.47 -5.91
CA PHE A 53 1.36 -19.34 -6.05
C PHE A 53 2.35 -19.31 -4.88
N SER A 54 3.55 -18.76 -5.11
CA SER A 54 4.43 -18.41 -4.00
C SER A 54 3.70 -17.40 -3.11
N ILE A 55 3.98 -17.42 -1.80
CA ILE A 55 3.37 -16.48 -0.83
C ILE A 55 3.52 -15.03 -1.33
N THR A 56 4.67 -14.70 -1.93
CA THR A 56 4.94 -13.39 -2.55
C THR A 56 3.97 -13.03 -3.67
N LYS A 57 3.73 -13.95 -4.63
CA LYS A 57 2.78 -13.74 -5.74
C LYS A 57 1.33 -13.68 -5.24
N SER A 58 0.97 -14.53 -4.28
CA SER A 58 -0.34 -14.50 -3.64
C SER A 58 -0.58 -13.16 -2.93
N ASN A 59 0.42 -12.66 -2.21
CA ASN A 59 0.35 -11.37 -1.53
C ASN A 59 0.26 -10.21 -2.52
N ALA A 60 0.99 -10.26 -3.63
CA ALA A 60 0.90 -9.24 -4.69
C ALA A 60 -0.54 -9.14 -5.25
N LYS A 61 -1.21 -10.27 -5.50
CA LYS A 61 -2.62 -10.30 -5.95
C LYS A 61 -3.60 -9.73 -4.91
N LYS A 62 -3.25 -9.79 -3.62
CA LYS A 62 -4.07 -9.26 -2.51
C LYS A 62 -3.89 -7.76 -2.28
N ARG A 63 -2.89 -7.12 -2.90
CA ARG A 63 -2.68 -5.68 -2.77
C ARG A 63 -3.75 -4.93 -3.55
N LYS A 64 -4.30 -3.87 -2.94
CA LYS A 64 -5.26 -2.98 -3.61
C LYS A 64 -4.58 -2.04 -4.61
N LEU A 65 -3.41 -1.54 -4.23
CA LEU A 65 -2.59 -0.66 -5.07
C LEU A 65 -1.57 -1.46 -5.87
N GLN A 66 -1.22 -0.96 -7.05
CA GLN A 66 -0.10 -1.45 -7.83
C GLN A 66 1.22 -1.03 -7.17
N LEU A 67 2.31 -1.74 -7.48
CA LEU A 67 3.61 -1.46 -6.89
C LEU A 67 4.09 -0.03 -7.17
N SER A 68 3.85 0.49 -8.38
CA SER A 68 4.18 1.86 -8.79
C SER A 68 3.43 2.90 -7.97
N GLU A 69 2.14 2.67 -7.72
CA GLU A 69 1.29 3.55 -6.92
C GLU A 69 1.67 3.51 -5.44
N GLU A 70 1.96 2.32 -4.90
CA GLU A 70 2.48 2.18 -3.53
C GLU A 70 3.79 2.97 -3.38
N GLN A 71 4.70 2.88 -4.36
CA GLN A 71 5.96 3.64 -4.36
C GLN A 71 5.72 5.15 -4.43
N ALA A 72 4.82 5.62 -5.30
CA ALA A 72 4.47 7.03 -5.39
C ALA A 72 3.88 7.55 -4.06
N LEU A 73 3.01 6.76 -3.42
CA LEU A 73 2.43 7.10 -2.12
C LEU A 73 3.49 7.16 -1.01
N VAL A 74 4.45 6.22 -1.00
CA VAL A 74 5.58 6.24 -0.06
C VAL A 74 6.44 7.49 -0.27
N GLN A 75 6.80 7.81 -1.51
CA GLN A 75 7.59 9.01 -1.81
C GLN A 75 6.88 10.28 -1.36
N TRP A 76 5.57 10.38 -1.62
CA TRP A 76 4.76 11.50 -1.17
C TRP A 76 4.75 11.63 0.36
N VAL A 77 4.62 10.52 1.10
CA VAL A 77 4.71 10.52 2.57
C VAL A 77 6.08 10.99 3.05
N LEU A 78 7.17 10.53 2.43
CA LEU A 78 8.53 10.94 2.78
C LEU A 78 8.80 12.41 2.47
N ASP A 79 8.25 12.94 1.37
CA ASP A 79 8.39 14.34 1.02
C ASP A 79 7.61 15.27 1.95
N LEU A 80 6.48 14.81 2.48
CA LEU A 80 5.73 15.52 3.52
C LEU A 80 6.50 15.57 4.84
N ASP A 81 7.09 14.45 5.25
CA ASP A 81 7.94 14.35 6.44
C ASP A 81 9.15 15.28 6.36
N ARG A 82 9.85 15.30 5.20
CA ARG A 82 10.97 16.23 4.93
C ARG A 82 10.58 17.70 5.04
N ARG A 83 9.32 18.05 4.77
CA ARG A 83 8.80 19.43 4.87
C ARG A 83 8.34 19.78 6.30
N GLY A 84 8.42 18.84 7.23
CA GLY A 84 7.96 19.02 8.61
C GLY A 84 6.45 18.84 8.80
N PHE A 85 5.75 18.27 7.81
CA PHE A 85 4.31 17.99 7.89
C PHE A 85 4.09 16.48 7.93
N PRO A 86 4.07 15.84 9.12
CA PRO A 86 3.80 14.41 9.18
C PRO A 86 2.41 14.10 8.63
N PRO A 87 2.28 13.20 7.64
CA PRO A 87 0.99 12.92 7.02
C PRO A 87 0.05 12.21 8.01
N HIS A 88 -1.18 12.70 8.09
CA HIS A 88 -2.20 12.05 8.90
C HIS A 88 -2.76 10.80 8.19
N ILE A 89 -3.19 9.80 8.97
CA ILE A 89 -3.76 8.54 8.45
C ILE A 89 -4.90 8.78 7.46
N ILE A 90 -5.71 9.81 7.71
CA ILE A 90 -6.84 10.20 6.86
C ILE A 90 -6.35 10.71 5.49
N ASP A 91 -5.27 11.48 5.46
CA ASP A 91 -4.73 12.06 4.23
C ASP A 91 -4.09 10.99 3.35
N VAL A 92 -3.36 10.04 3.96
CA VAL A 92 -2.82 8.87 3.26
C VAL A 92 -3.94 8.03 2.65
N ARG A 93 -5.05 7.85 3.39
CA ARG A 93 -6.22 7.14 2.87
C ARG A 93 -6.83 7.88 1.68
N ARG A 94 -7.06 9.19 1.80
CA ARG A 94 -7.61 10.02 0.72
C ARG A 94 -6.73 9.96 -0.52
N MET A 95 -5.41 10.04 -0.36
CA MET A 95 -4.47 9.95 -1.46
C MET A 95 -4.47 8.55 -2.12
N ALA A 96 -4.63 7.49 -1.34
CA ALA A 96 -4.79 6.15 -1.90
C ALA A 96 -6.12 6.01 -2.69
N ASP A 97 -7.21 6.58 -2.17
CA ASP A 97 -8.50 6.59 -2.85
C ASP A 97 -8.47 7.45 -4.14
N THR A 98 -7.74 8.56 -4.17
CA THR A 98 -7.57 9.37 -5.39
C THR A 98 -6.75 8.62 -6.45
N LEU A 99 -5.70 7.89 -6.06
CA LEU A 99 -4.94 7.04 -6.98
C LEU A 99 -5.81 5.93 -7.57
N LEU A 100 -6.67 5.30 -6.76
CA LEU A 100 -7.62 4.30 -7.23
C LEU A 100 -8.65 4.88 -8.20
N ALA A 101 -9.20 6.07 -7.89
CA ALA A 101 -10.14 6.76 -8.76
C ALA A 101 -9.50 7.17 -10.11
N ALA A 102 -8.23 7.57 -10.09
CA ALA A 102 -7.49 7.97 -11.27
C ALA A 102 -7.27 6.85 -12.30
N ARG A 103 -7.43 5.57 -11.92
CA ARG A 103 -7.33 4.45 -12.87
C ARG A 103 -8.46 4.42 -13.91
N GLY A 104 -9.58 5.10 -13.66
CA GLY A 104 -10.70 5.17 -14.60
C GLY A 104 -11.38 3.81 -14.87
N GLU A 105 -11.24 2.84 -13.96
CA GLU A 105 -11.90 1.53 -14.08
C GLU A 105 -13.43 1.69 -13.91
N ASN A 106 -14.20 1.02 -14.77
CA ASN A 106 -15.67 1.00 -14.72
C ASN A 106 -16.15 -0.45 -14.46
N PRO A 107 -16.83 -0.75 -13.34
CA PRO A 107 -17.21 0.15 -12.24
C PRO A 107 -16.02 0.61 -11.38
N PRO A 108 -16.15 1.74 -10.65
CA PRO A 108 -15.06 2.30 -9.87
C PRO A 108 -14.57 1.30 -8.79
N PRO A 109 -13.25 1.23 -8.58
CA PRO A 109 -12.68 0.30 -7.62
C PRO A 109 -13.14 0.63 -6.20
N GLN A 110 -13.34 -0.42 -5.39
CA GLN A 110 -13.82 -0.27 -4.02
C GLN A 110 -12.82 0.54 -3.17
N PRO A 111 -13.31 1.51 -2.39
CA PRO A 111 -12.46 2.38 -1.58
C PRO A 111 -11.63 1.56 -0.58
N VAL A 112 -10.55 2.19 -0.14
CA VAL A 112 -9.62 1.61 0.81
C VAL A 112 -10.29 1.41 2.18
N SER A 113 -10.04 0.28 2.84
CA SER A 113 -10.64 -0.03 4.14
C SER A 113 -10.00 0.81 5.26
N LYS A 114 -10.71 1.01 6.38
CA LYS A 114 -10.24 1.83 7.51
C LYS A 114 -8.87 1.39 8.06
N ASN A 115 -8.64 0.09 8.13
CA ASN A 115 -7.40 -0.49 8.68
C ASN A 115 -6.32 -0.71 7.60
N TRP A 116 -6.56 -0.32 6.36
CA TRP A 116 -5.57 -0.52 5.30
C TRP A 116 -4.33 0.35 5.53
N VAL A 117 -4.51 1.61 5.94
CA VAL A 117 -3.38 2.54 6.12
C VAL A 117 -2.44 2.05 7.22
N SER A 118 -2.96 1.58 8.35
CA SER A 118 -2.11 1.03 9.43
C SER A 118 -1.35 -0.21 8.96
N ARG A 119 -2.00 -1.10 8.18
CA ARG A 119 -1.33 -2.27 7.59
C ARG A 119 -0.30 -1.87 6.54
N PHE A 120 -0.57 -0.84 5.75
CA PHE A 120 0.34 -0.30 4.75
C PHE A 120 1.60 0.27 5.40
N LEU A 121 1.45 1.13 6.41
CA LEU A 121 2.58 1.69 7.17
C LEU A 121 3.43 0.58 7.80
N ASN A 122 2.79 -0.43 8.40
CA ASN A 122 3.50 -1.56 9.00
C ASN A 122 4.20 -2.48 7.98
N ALA A 123 3.71 -2.51 6.74
CA ALA A 123 4.30 -3.34 5.68
C ALA A 123 5.52 -2.69 5.01
N GLN A 124 5.67 -1.37 5.12
CA GLN A 124 6.76 -0.63 4.48
C GLN A 124 7.93 -0.39 5.46
N PRO A 125 9.08 -1.04 5.27
CA PRO A 125 10.23 -0.86 6.17
C PRO A 125 10.78 0.57 6.13
N GLU A 126 10.69 1.26 4.99
CA GLU A 126 11.16 2.64 4.81
C GLU A 126 10.42 3.64 5.70
N LEU A 127 9.10 3.48 5.85
CA LEU A 127 8.28 4.36 6.68
C LEU A 127 8.45 4.06 8.17
N LYS A 128 8.63 2.77 8.50
CA LYS A 128 8.91 2.35 9.88
C LYS A 128 10.25 2.89 10.38
N ARG A 129 11.27 2.95 9.53
CA ARG A 129 12.59 3.48 9.89
C ARG A 129 12.54 4.97 10.27
N ASN A 130 11.63 5.73 9.66
CA ASN A 130 11.51 7.17 9.88
C ASN A 130 10.64 7.53 11.10
N GLY A 131 10.16 6.54 11.86
CA GLY A 131 9.39 6.81 13.08
C GLY A 131 8.00 7.41 12.83
N ILE A 132 7.45 7.24 11.62
CA ILE A 132 6.06 7.58 11.29
C ILE A 132 5.16 6.50 11.91
N GLU A 133 5.21 6.39 13.24
CA GLU A 133 4.29 5.57 13.99
C GLU A 133 2.91 6.20 13.92
N SER A 134 1.89 5.34 13.96
CA SER A 134 0.50 5.71 13.87
C SER A 134 0.11 6.43 15.16
N SER A 135 0.52 7.68 15.31
CA SER A 135 0.17 8.49 16.47
C SER A 135 -1.31 8.86 16.36
N THR A 136 -2.16 7.98 16.88
CA THR A 136 -3.42 8.36 17.49
C THR A 136 -3.09 9.11 18.79
N HIS A 137 -2.62 10.34 18.69
CA HIS A 137 -2.73 11.30 19.78
C HIS A 137 -3.63 12.42 19.30
N SER A 138 -4.77 12.56 20.00
CA SER A 138 -5.69 13.68 19.90
C SER A 138 -4.93 14.98 19.75
N VAL A 139 -5.19 15.71 18.67
CA VAL A 139 -4.77 17.12 18.55
C VAL A 139 -5.45 17.87 19.71
N PRO A 140 -4.72 18.54 20.61
CA PRO A 140 -5.35 19.55 21.45
C PRO A 140 -5.82 20.66 20.52
N ASN A 141 -7.09 21.06 20.63
CA ASN A 141 -7.63 22.25 19.97
C ASN A 141 -6.83 23.51 20.40
N SER A 142 -5.70 23.75 19.77
CA SER A 142 -4.88 24.96 19.83
C SER A 142 -3.93 24.81 18.64
N GLU A 143 -4.14 25.43 17.48
CA GLU A 143 -4.40 26.84 17.25
C GLU A 143 -5.05 26.97 15.87
N ILE A 144 -6.34 27.31 15.82
CA ILE A 144 -6.87 28.01 14.65
C ILE A 144 -6.58 29.49 14.95
N PRO A 145 -5.68 30.19 14.24
CA PRO A 145 -5.57 31.62 14.41
C PRO A 145 -6.89 32.25 13.96
N ALA A 146 -7.69 32.66 14.93
CA ALA A 146 -8.87 33.48 14.74
C ALA A 146 -8.46 34.84 14.16
N ARG A 147 -8.26 34.89 12.85
CA ARG A 147 -8.01 36.13 12.11
C ARG A 147 -8.57 35.99 10.71
N LEU A 148 -9.90 36.09 10.60
CA LEU A 148 -10.65 36.66 9.47
C LEU A 148 -12.16 36.68 9.78
N THR A 149 -12.54 37.33 10.89
CA THR A 149 -13.92 37.81 11.09
C THR A 149 -13.87 39.21 11.72
N ARG A 150 -13.44 40.21 10.93
CA ARG A 150 -13.77 41.62 11.19
C ARG A 150 -14.08 42.32 9.88
N GLY A 151 -15.31 42.81 9.79
CA GLY A 151 -15.71 43.90 8.90
C GLY A 151 -16.67 43.49 7.79
N SER A 152 -17.97 43.37 8.09
CA SER A 152 -18.99 44.21 7.43
C SER A 152 -20.40 43.89 7.97
N SER A 153 -20.84 44.64 8.98
CA SER A 153 -22.28 44.86 9.25
C SER A 153 -22.47 45.83 10.43
N ALA A 154 -22.32 47.13 10.16
CA ALA A 154 -22.83 48.19 11.03
C ALA A 154 -23.22 49.41 10.19
N PHE A 155 -24.40 49.36 9.57
CA PHE A 155 -25.10 50.58 9.16
C PHE A 155 -26.57 50.50 9.59
N ARG A 156 -26.84 51.08 10.76
CA ARG A 156 -28.14 51.43 11.37
C ARG A 156 -27.73 52.05 12.72
N ARG A 157 -28.10 53.25 13.15
CA ARG A 157 -29.21 54.21 12.93
C ARG A 157 -28.67 55.62 13.27
N ARG A 158 -29.29 56.75 12.90
CA ARG A 158 -30.40 57.38 13.65
C ARG A 158 -30.84 58.65 12.90
N VAL A 159 -32.06 58.69 12.36
CA VAL A 159 -33.23 59.51 12.78
C VAL A 159 -32.92 60.95 13.22
N SER A 160 -33.53 61.94 12.54
CA SER A 160 -34.44 62.92 13.14
C SER A 160 -35.07 63.85 12.09
N CYS A 161 -36.36 64.12 12.27
CA CYS A 161 -37.24 65.03 11.54
C CYS A 161 -36.80 66.51 11.59
N THR A 162 -37.21 67.30 10.59
CA THR A 162 -37.87 68.62 10.78
C THR A 162 -38.55 69.09 9.47
N ALA A 163 -39.70 69.74 9.65
CA ALA A 163 -40.63 70.25 8.64
C ALA A 163 -40.21 71.59 8.03
N PHE A 164 -40.62 71.84 6.78
CA PHE A 164 -41.43 73.00 6.36
C PHE A 164 -42.04 72.73 4.97
#